data_AF-A0A8T6N6S1-F1
#
_entry.id   AF-A0A8T6N6S1-F1
#
_cell.length_a   1.000
_cell.length_b   1.000
_cell.length_c   1.000
_cell.angle_alpha   90.00
_cell.angle_beta   90.00
_cell.angle_gamma   90.00
#
_symmetry.space_group_name_H-M   'P 1'
#
loop_
_entity.id
_entity.type
_entity.pdbx_description
1 polymer ?
#
loop_
_entity_poly.entity_id
_entity_poly.type
_entity_poly.pdbx_seq_one_letter_code
_entity_poly.pdbx_strand_id
1 'polypeptide(L)'
;VIGQRTGSPWRWAWEGTDDAGNIMLRFDPIPDDVYGITVLGHRNLPDLAQDTDELRLPDQPVLYYALALAARERGEVGGQTATELFAMAQQYISDAIALDATLSPTEMTWAVV
;
A
#
# COMPACT_ATOMS: atom_id res chain seq x y z
N VAL A 1 -30.06 7.37 27.51
CA VAL A 1 -29.41 6.78 26.32
C VAL A 1 -29.57 7.80 25.21
N ILE A 2 -28.50 8.49 24.82
CA ILE A 2 -28.53 9.37 23.64
C ILE A 2 -28.86 8.48 22.43
N GLY A 3 -29.99 8.74 21.76
CA GLY A 3 -30.48 7.89 20.68
C GLY A 3 -29.44 7.81 19.57
N GLN A 4 -29.11 6.60 19.13
CA GLN A 4 -28.26 6.44 17.97
C GLN A 4 -28.95 7.07 16.77
N ARG A 5 -28.26 8.02 16.13
CA ARG A 5 -28.78 8.71 14.96
C ARG A 5 -28.56 7.79 13.77
N THR A 6 -29.63 7.42 13.09
CA THR A 6 -29.61 6.66 11.84
C THR A 6 -29.92 7.59 10.66
N GLY A 7 -29.35 7.34 9.49
CA GLY A 7 -29.51 8.17 8.29
C GLY A 7 -28.33 8.07 7.33
N SER A 8 -28.38 8.85 6.25
CA SER A 8 -27.24 9.02 5.33
C SER A 8 -25.99 9.51 6.08
N PRO A 9 -24.87 8.75 6.05
CA PRO A 9 -23.61 9.20 6.61
C PRO A 9 -23.12 10.47 5.93
N TRP A 10 -22.63 11.42 6.72
CA TRP A 10 -22.01 12.65 6.21
C TRP A 10 -20.72 13.02 6.94
N ARG A 11 -20.39 12.29 8.00
CA ARG A 11 -19.13 12.42 8.71
C ARG A 11 -18.58 11.04 9.03
N TRP A 12 -17.27 11.01 9.25
CA TRP A 12 -16.54 9.83 9.61
C TRP A 12 -15.46 10.18 10.64
N ALA A 13 -15.01 9.18 11.38
CA ALA A 13 -13.91 9.29 12.32
C ALA A 13 -13.02 8.05 12.26
N TRP A 14 -11.75 8.24 12.61
CA TRP A 14 -10.81 7.16 12.79
C TRP A 14 -11.13 6.40 14.08
N GLU A 15 -11.25 5.07 14.00
CA GLU A 15 -11.53 4.19 15.13
C GLU A 15 -10.37 3.20 15.36
N GLY A 16 -9.13 3.69 15.27
CA GLY A 16 -7.95 2.86 15.46
C GLY A 16 -7.78 1.81 14.37
N THR A 17 -7.31 0.63 14.77
CA THR A 17 -7.02 -0.49 13.88
C THR A 17 -7.63 -1.78 14.39
N ASP A 18 -8.00 -2.68 13.48
CA ASP A 18 -8.41 -4.05 13.82
C ASP A 18 -7.21 -4.92 14.24
N ASP A 19 -7.48 -6.18 14.60
CA ASP A 19 -6.44 -7.16 15.01
C ASP A 19 -5.43 -7.49 13.89
N ALA A 20 -5.75 -7.17 12.64
CA ALA A 20 -4.88 -7.31 11.49
C ALA A 20 -4.13 -6.00 11.14
N GLY A 21 -4.32 -4.93 11.93
CA GLY A 21 -3.69 -3.63 11.73
C GLY A 21 -4.34 -2.77 10.64
N ASN A 22 -5.53 -3.13 10.13
CA ASN A 22 -6.25 -2.31 9.16
C ASN A 22 -6.94 -1.13 9.86
N ILE A 23 -6.93 0.04 9.22
CA ILE A 23 -7.60 1.24 9.71
C ILE A 23 -9.11 1.00 9.75
N MET A 24 -9.73 1.31 10.89
CA MET A 24 -11.17 1.27 11.06
C MET A 24 -11.78 2.67 10.92
N LEU A 25 -12.84 2.77 10.11
CA LEU A 25 -13.62 3.99 9.93
C LEU A 25 -14.98 3.84 10.60
N ARG A 26 -15.32 4.81 11.44
CA ARG A 26 -16.66 4.94 12.01
C ARG A 26 -17.44 6.00 11.27
N PHE A 27 -18.59 5.63 10.74
CA PHE A 27 -19.52 6.56 10.12
C PHE A 27 -20.56 7.06 11.12
N ASP A 28 -20.94 8.34 10.98
CA ASP A 28 -22.10 8.88 11.69
C ASP A 28 -22.91 9.81 10.75
N PRO A 29 -24.25 9.77 10.79
CA PRO A 29 -25.10 8.80 11.49
C PRO A 29 -24.90 7.36 10.97
N ILE A 30 -25.44 6.37 11.72
CA ILE A 30 -25.42 4.96 11.30
C ILE A 30 -26.24 4.84 10.01
N PRO A 31 -25.66 4.29 8.92
CA PRO A 31 -26.39 4.09 7.66
C PRO A 31 -27.71 3.36 7.88
N ASP A 32 -28.82 3.93 7.40
CA ASP A 32 -30.15 3.31 7.41
C ASP A 32 -30.53 2.65 6.07
N ASP A 33 -29.74 2.90 5.03
CA ASP A 33 -29.84 2.28 3.70
C ASP A 33 -28.41 2.06 3.12
N VAL A 34 -28.32 1.55 1.89
CA VAL A 34 -27.07 1.33 1.17
C VAL A 34 -26.57 2.63 0.54
N TYR A 35 -25.38 3.05 0.95
CA TYR A 35 -24.70 4.23 0.41
C TYR A 35 -23.37 3.83 -0.25
N GLY A 36 -23.10 4.39 -1.43
CA GLY A 36 -21.79 4.29 -2.07
C GLY A 36 -20.79 5.22 -1.38
N ILE A 37 -19.74 4.64 -0.79
CA ILE A 37 -18.66 5.40 -0.14
C ILE A 37 -17.35 5.06 -0.85
N THR A 38 -16.67 6.09 -1.35
CA THR A 38 -15.33 5.95 -1.91
C THR A 38 -14.30 6.35 -0.87
N VAL A 39 -13.47 5.41 -0.45
CA VAL A 39 -12.32 5.66 0.42
C VAL A 39 -11.07 5.66 -0.45
N LEU A 40 -10.32 6.75 -0.42
CA LEU A 40 -9.02 6.86 -1.07
C LEU A 40 -7.95 6.68 0.00
N GLY A 41 -7.04 5.72 -0.20
CA GLY A 41 -5.95 5.46 0.72
C GLY A 41 -5.17 4.21 0.35
N HIS A 42 -4.15 3.92 1.15
CA HIS A 42 -3.26 2.79 0.98
C HIS A 42 -3.62 1.67 1.97
N ARG A 43 -3.45 0.42 1.54
CA ARG A 43 -3.65 -0.75 2.39
C ARG A 43 -2.50 -1.74 2.20
N ASN A 44 -2.27 -2.57 3.22
CA ASN A 44 -1.33 -3.67 3.10
C ASN A 44 -1.82 -4.65 2.01
N LEU A 45 -0.87 -5.12 1.22
CA LEU A 45 -1.10 -6.16 0.23
C LEU A 45 -0.99 -7.53 0.92
N PRO A 46 -1.85 -8.50 0.59
CA PRO A 46 -1.64 -9.87 1.04
C PRO A 46 -0.36 -10.44 0.43
N ASP A 47 0.21 -11.45 1.08
CA ASP A 47 1.35 -12.18 0.53
C ASP A 47 0.98 -12.82 -0.81
N LEU A 48 1.94 -12.82 -1.75
CA LEU A 48 1.82 -13.58 -2.99
C LEU A 48 2.00 -15.08 -2.65
N ALA A 49 0.97 -15.86 -2.87
CA ALA A 49 0.90 -17.27 -2.49
C ALA A 49 0.50 -18.20 -3.64
N GLN A 50 -0.22 -17.71 -4.65
CA GLN A 50 -0.66 -18.49 -5.81
C GLN A 50 -0.09 -17.89 -7.11
N ASP A 51 0.06 -18.73 -8.14
CA ASP A 51 0.53 -18.29 -9.47
C ASP A 51 -0.42 -17.29 -10.14
N THR A 52 -1.68 -17.23 -9.68
CA THR A 52 -2.68 -16.28 -10.17
C THR A 52 -2.68 -14.95 -9.43
N ASP A 53 -1.82 -14.78 -8.42
CA ASP A 53 -1.79 -13.53 -7.66
C ASP A 53 -1.21 -12.40 -8.49
N GLU A 54 -1.89 -11.25 -8.45
CA GLU A 54 -1.52 -10.07 -9.21
C GLU A 54 -0.47 -9.25 -8.45
N LEU A 55 0.67 -9.00 -9.10
CA LEU A 55 1.67 -8.10 -8.55
C LEU A 55 1.19 -6.65 -8.68
N ARG A 56 0.88 -6.03 -7.55
CA ARG A 56 0.46 -4.61 -7.46
C ARG A 56 1.57 -3.66 -7.05
N LEU A 57 2.74 -4.19 -6.75
CA LEU A 57 3.96 -3.41 -6.54
C LEU A 57 4.61 -3.12 -7.89
N PRO A 58 5.48 -2.10 -7.98
CA PRO A 58 6.35 -1.92 -9.13
C PRO A 58 7.11 -3.22 -9.44
N ASP A 59 7.05 -3.64 -10.70
CA ASP A 59 7.60 -4.91 -11.19
C ASP A 59 9.13 -4.93 -11.19
N GLN A 60 9.76 -3.81 -11.55
CA GLN A 60 11.22 -3.70 -11.67
C GLN A 60 11.95 -4.02 -10.35
N PRO A 61 11.61 -3.41 -9.19
CA PRO A 61 12.16 -3.81 -7.90
C PRO A 61 12.08 -5.31 -7.62
N VAL A 62 10.90 -5.90 -7.82
CA VAL A 62 10.63 -7.30 -7.48
C VAL A 62 11.48 -8.23 -8.34
N LEU A 63 11.57 -7.94 -9.64
CA LEU A 63 12.39 -8.67 -10.59
C LEU A 63 13.88 -8.64 -10.20
N TYR A 64 14.42 -7.46 -9.93
CA TYR A 64 15.85 -7.31 -9.61
C TYR A 64 16.21 -7.87 -8.23
N TYR A 65 15.32 -7.79 -7.24
CA TYR A 65 15.53 -8.48 -5.96
C TYR A 65 15.51 -10.00 -6.12
N ALA A 66 14.55 -10.54 -6.87
CA ALA A 66 14.49 -11.97 -7.15
C ALA A 66 15.74 -12.46 -7.90
N LEU A 67 16.20 -11.68 -8.89
CA LEU A 67 17.41 -11.98 -9.64
C LEU A 67 18.67 -11.90 -8.76
N ALA A 68 18.80 -10.87 -7.92
CA ALA A 68 19.93 -10.71 -7.01
C ALA A 68 20.02 -11.86 -5.99
N LEU A 69 18.87 -12.28 -5.43
CA LEU A 69 18.79 -13.45 -4.55
C LEU A 69 19.17 -14.74 -5.27
N ALA A 70 18.63 -14.97 -6.48
CA ALA A 70 18.95 -16.15 -7.27
C ALA A 70 20.43 -16.21 -7.71
N ALA A 71 21.05 -15.06 -8.01
CA ALA A 71 22.47 -14.95 -8.34
C ALA A 71 23.35 -15.20 -7.11
N ARG A 72 22.94 -14.72 -5.94
CA ARG A 72 23.65 -14.96 -4.67
C ARG A 72 23.66 -16.44 -4.30
N GLU A 73 22.56 -17.15 -4.52
CA GLU A 73 22.43 -18.56 -4.15
C GLU A 73 23.06 -19.52 -5.17
N ARG A 74 22.97 -19.24 -6.47
CA ARG A 74 23.56 -20.09 -7.53
C ARG A 74 25.03 -19.79 -7.82
N GLY A 75 25.57 -18.71 -7.27
CA GLY A 75 26.83 -18.15 -7.74
C GLY A 75 26.65 -17.33 -9.01
N GLU A 76 27.59 -16.43 -9.25
CA GLU A 76 27.51 -15.39 -10.27
C GLU A 76 27.42 -15.99 -11.70
N VAL A 77 26.40 -15.60 -12.46
CA VAL A 77 26.22 -16.00 -13.86
C VAL A 77 26.29 -14.76 -14.73
N GLY A 78 27.48 -14.44 -15.25
CA GLY A 78 27.62 -13.48 -16.37
C GLY A 78 28.04 -12.05 -16.03
N GLY A 79 29.04 -11.87 -15.15
CA GLY A 79 29.84 -10.63 -15.06
C GLY A 79 29.24 -9.47 -14.29
N GLN A 80 28.00 -9.58 -13.82
CA GLN A 80 27.44 -8.71 -12.78
C GLN A 80 27.39 -9.45 -11.46
N THR A 81 27.94 -8.81 -10.43
CA THR A 81 27.94 -9.39 -9.08
C THR A 81 26.54 -9.29 -8.48
N ALA A 82 26.18 -10.23 -7.60
CA ALA A 82 24.92 -10.15 -6.85
C ALA A 82 24.77 -8.81 -6.12
N THR A 83 25.88 -8.21 -5.68
CA THR A 83 25.93 -6.89 -5.04
C THR A 83 25.46 -5.77 -5.96
N GLU A 84 25.86 -5.77 -7.24
CA GLU A 84 25.43 -4.77 -8.22
C GLU A 84 23.93 -4.88 -8.51
N LEU A 85 23.41 -6.11 -8.60
CA LEU A 85 21.98 -6.36 -8.77
C LEU A 85 21.15 -5.84 -7.59
N PHE A 86 21.64 -6.02 -6.35
CA PHE A 86 20.99 -5.43 -5.17
C PHE A 86 21.03 -3.90 -5.18
N ALA A 87 22.10 -3.29 -5.69
CA ALA A 87 22.19 -1.84 -5.81
C ALA A 87 21.19 -1.29 -6.84
N MET A 88 21.07 -1.96 -8.00
CA MET A 88 20.04 -1.64 -9.00
C MET A 88 18.63 -1.79 -8.43
N ALA A 89 18.35 -2.88 -7.71
CA ALA A 89 17.05 -3.11 -7.10
C ALA A 89 16.66 -1.99 -6.11
N GLN A 90 17.61 -1.53 -5.29
CA GLN A 90 17.40 -0.39 -4.38
C GLN A 90 17.14 0.92 -5.12
N GLN A 91 17.84 1.14 -6.24
CA GLN A 91 17.60 2.32 -7.07
C GLN A 91 16.19 2.31 -7.66
N TYR A 92 15.73 1.18 -8.21
CA TYR A 92 14.36 1.05 -8.73
C TYR A 92 13.29 1.28 -7.65
N ILE A 93 13.51 0.81 -6.42
CA ILE A 93 12.60 1.11 -5.30
C ILE A 93 12.58 2.61 -5.02
N SER A 94 13.76 3.24 -4.99
CA SER A 94 13.89 4.67 -4.68
C SER A 94 13.18 5.54 -5.73
N ASP A 95 13.34 5.19 -7.00
CA ASP A 95 12.68 5.88 -8.12
C ASP A 95 11.16 5.70 -8.07
N ALA A 96 10.68 4.49 -7.74
CA ALA A 96 9.25 4.24 -7.59
C ALA A 96 8.62 5.04 -6.43
N ILE A 97 9.31 5.12 -5.28
CA ILE A 97 8.87 5.95 -4.15
C ILE A 97 8.87 7.43 -4.52
N ALA A 98 9.90 7.90 -5.23
CA ALA A 98 9.97 9.30 -5.66
C ALA A 98 8.85 9.67 -6.65
N LEU A 99 8.51 8.75 -7.56
CA LEU A 99 7.41 8.93 -8.50
C LEU A 99 6.06 9.01 -7.77
N ASP A 100 5.81 8.09 -6.84
CA ASP A 100 4.59 8.08 -6.01
C ASP A 100 4.44 9.38 -5.20
N ALA A 101 5.50 9.80 -4.51
CA ALA A 101 5.52 11.05 -3.76
C ALA A 101 5.23 12.29 -4.63
N THR A 102 5.64 12.26 -5.90
CA THR A 102 5.38 13.35 -6.86
C THR A 102 3.93 13.38 -7.33
N LEU A 103 3.28 12.21 -7.43
CA LEU A 103 1.89 12.09 -7.86
C LEU A 103 0.88 12.37 -6.73
N SER A 104 1.31 12.24 -5.48
CA SER A 104 0.47 12.40 -4.28
C SER A 104 0.92 13.54 -3.34
N PRO A 105 1.13 14.78 -3.82
CA PRO A 105 1.70 15.87 -3.00
C PRO A 105 0.82 16.30 -1.82
N THR A 106 -0.49 16.02 -1.89
CA THR A 106 -1.45 16.42 -0.86
C THR A 106 -1.56 15.42 0.29
N GLU A 107 -1.04 14.20 0.18
CA GLU A 107 -1.14 13.18 1.24
C GLU A 107 -0.46 13.62 2.55
N MET A 108 0.56 14.46 2.46
CA MET A 108 1.29 14.99 3.62
C MET A 108 0.86 16.41 4.02
N THR A 109 -0.14 16.99 3.34
CA THR A 109 -0.60 18.35 3.61
C THR A 109 -1.75 18.34 4.61
N TRP A 110 -1.49 18.80 5.84
CA TRP A 110 -2.52 19.07 6.83
C TRP A 110 -2.85 20.57 6.84
N ALA A 111 -4.10 20.92 6.55
CA ALA A 111 -4.58 22.30 6.63
C ALA A 111 -5.65 22.39 7.72
N VAL A 112 -5.53 23.41 8.59
CA VAL A 112 -6.65 23.86 9.43
C VAL A 112 -7.57 24.69 8.54
N VAL A 113 -8.84 24.29 8.47
CA VAL A 113 -9.93 25.09 7.89
C VAL A 113 -10.74 25.69 9.03
#